data_AF-A0A2N2G455-F1
#
_entry.id   AF-A0A2N2G455-F1
#
_cell.length_a   1.000
_cell.length_b   1.000
_cell.length_c   1.000
_cell.angle_alpha   90.00
_cell.angle_beta   90.00
_cell.angle_gamma   90.00
#
_symmetry.space_group_name_H-M   'P 1'
#
loop_
_entity.id
_entity.type
_entity.pdbx_description
1 polymer ?
#
loop_
_entity_poly.entity_id
_entity_poly.type
_entity_poly.pdbx_seq_one_letter_code
_entity_poly.pdbx_strand_id
1 'polypeptide(L)'
;TPSGIQGGLVHIANHAFSKITLFFCAGAIYVATHKKCISEMSGLGRTMPFTFAAFGIASLSMIGAPPVAGFVTKWKLLVGTMEMESHYIGILLVLLASTLLNVAYFAPVTYRAFFGKRPEGEVYEGVKEAPLAMVVPIMIAAIISVVIGMYPDFMMNFVKAVTG
;
A
#
# COMPACT_ATOMS: atom_id res chain seq x y z
N THR A 1 -14.39 0.97 22.05
CA THR A 1 -14.32 -0.39 22.65
C THR A 1 -12.88 -0.88 22.65
N PRO A 2 -12.51 -1.83 23.53
CA PRO A 2 -11.16 -2.43 23.53
C PRO A 2 -10.75 -3.00 22.15
N SER A 3 -11.70 -3.59 21.43
CA SER A 3 -11.52 -4.08 20.06
C SER A 3 -11.22 -2.97 19.04
N GLY A 4 -11.84 -1.79 19.19
CA GLY A 4 -11.59 -0.63 18.33
C GLY A 4 -10.20 -0.02 18.52
N ILE A 5 -9.70 0.04 19.77
CA ILE A 5 -8.34 0.52 20.07
C ILE A 5 -7.30 -0.42 19.46
N GLN A 6 -7.47 -1.73 19.65
CA GLN A 6 -6.63 -2.76 19.06
C GLN A 6 -6.62 -2.69 17.52
N GLY A 7 -7.80 -2.59 16.91
CA GLY A 7 -7.94 -2.42 15.47
C GLY A 7 -7.26 -1.15 14.94
N GLY A 8 -7.40 -0.03 15.66
CA GLY A 8 -6.78 1.24 15.32
C GLY A 8 -5.25 1.20 15.38
N LEU A 9 -4.67 0.60 16.42
CA LEU A 9 -3.21 0.47 16.57
C LEU A 9 -2.59 -0.36 15.43
N VAL A 10 -3.17 -1.53 15.14
CA VAL A 10 -2.71 -2.38 14.03
C VAL A 10 -2.90 -1.67 12.68
N HIS A 11 -4.01 -0.92 12.53
CA HIS A 11 -4.26 -0.15 11.32
C HIS A 11 -3.20 0.93 11.10
N ILE A 12 -2.84 1.70 12.14
CA ILE A 12 -1.80 2.74 12.06
C ILE A 12 -0.45 2.13 11.64
N ALA A 13 -0.06 1.03 12.27
CA ALA A 13 1.20 0.34 11.93
C ALA A 13 1.21 -0.09 10.46
N ASN A 14 0.16 -0.80 10.00
CA ASN A 14 0.07 -1.22 8.61
C ASN A 14 0.08 -0.02 7.64
N HIS A 15 -0.69 1.02 7.97
CA HIS A 15 -0.79 2.24 7.17
C HIS A 15 0.56 2.98 7.06
N ALA A 16 1.39 2.95 8.10
CA ALA A 16 2.74 3.52 8.10
C ALA A 16 3.69 2.72 7.19
N PHE A 17 3.72 1.39 7.32
CA PHE A 17 4.57 0.53 6.48
C PHE A 17 4.18 0.56 4.99
N SER A 18 2.88 0.64 4.68
CA SER A 18 2.44 0.83 3.30
C SER A 18 2.94 2.17 2.74
N LYS A 19 2.82 3.26 3.49
CA LYS A 19 3.29 4.59 3.04
C LYS A 19 4.80 4.64 2.83
N ILE A 20 5.59 4.12 3.76
CA ILE A 20 7.06 4.15 3.61
C ILE A 20 7.51 3.34 2.40
N THR A 21 6.87 2.20 2.14
CA THR A 21 7.12 1.38 0.94
C THR A 21 6.82 2.18 -0.33
N LEU A 22 5.67 2.87 -0.39
CA LEU A 22 5.32 3.71 -1.55
C LEU A 22 6.32 4.85 -1.77
N PHE A 23 6.75 5.52 -0.71
CA PHE A 23 7.77 6.58 -0.80
C PHE A 23 9.14 6.05 -1.25
N PHE A 24 9.55 4.88 -0.76
CA PHE A 24 10.79 4.25 -1.21
C PHE A 24 10.70 3.84 -2.68
N CYS A 25 9.58 3.26 -3.12
CA CYS A 25 9.37 2.95 -4.53
C CYS A 25 9.44 4.21 -5.41
N ALA A 26 8.79 5.30 -5.00
CA ALA A 26 8.85 6.57 -5.73
C ALA A 26 10.29 7.12 -5.81
N GLY A 27 11.04 7.04 -4.71
CA GLY A 27 12.46 7.42 -4.68
C GLY A 27 13.33 6.54 -5.58
N ALA A 28 13.12 5.23 -5.57
CA ALA A 28 13.84 4.27 -6.43
C ALA A 28 13.54 4.50 -7.91
N ILE A 29 12.28 4.76 -8.27
CA ILE A 29 11.89 5.12 -9.63
C ILE A 29 12.59 6.42 -10.05
N TYR A 30 12.61 7.43 -9.18
CA TYR A 30 13.27 8.70 -9.48
C TYR A 30 14.78 8.55 -9.65
N VAL A 31 15.46 7.76 -8.81
CA VAL A 31 16.91 7.52 -8.94
C VAL A 31 17.24 6.72 -10.20
N ALA A 32 16.41 5.75 -10.57
CA ALA A 32 16.67 4.90 -11.74
C ALA A 32 16.30 5.56 -13.07
N THR A 33 15.33 6.49 -13.08
CA THR A 33 14.73 6.99 -14.33
C THR A 33 14.70 8.52 -14.46
N HIS A 34 14.93 9.25 -13.36
CA HIS A 34 14.73 10.70 -13.25
C HIS A 34 13.32 11.20 -13.62
N LYS A 35 12.35 10.29 -13.81
CA LYS A 35 10.95 10.61 -14.12
C LYS A 35 10.21 11.06 -12.88
N LYS A 36 9.37 12.09 -13.02
CA LYS A 36 8.58 12.66 -11.92
C LYS A 36 7.08 12.56 -12.18
N CYS A 37 6.67 12.50 -13.45
CA CYS A 37 5.26 12.49 -13.81
C CYS A 37 4.75 11.06 -14.01
N ILE A 38 3.56 10.76 -13.49
CA ILE A 38 2.89 9.45 -13.66
C ILE A 38 2.66 9.14 -15.15
N SER A 39 2.48 10.16 -16.00
CA SER A 39 2.37 10.02 -17.46
C SER A 39 3.61 9.40 -18.11
N GLU A 40 4.79 9.58 -17.50
CA GLU A 40 6.07 9.06 -18.00
C GLU A 40 6.39 7.65 -17.49
N MET A 41 5.60 7.14 -16.54
CA MET A 41 5.82 5.85 -15.89
C MET A 41 5.08 4.69 -16.60
N SER A 42 4.46 4.96 -17.74
CA SER A 42 3.68 3.99 -18.50
C SER A 42 4.56 2.86 -19.06
N GLY A 43 4.27 1.61 -18.67
CA GLY A 43 5.05 0.43 -19.10
C GLY A 43 6.38 0.24 -18.36
N LEU A 44 6.70 1.08 -17.37
CA LEU A 44 7.95 1.01 -16.60
C LEU A 44 7.99 -0.18 -15.63
N GLY A 45 6.82 -0.71 -15.23
CA GLY A 45 6.70 -1.88 -14.37
C GLY A 45 7.28 -3.16 -14.97
N ARG A 46 7.47 -3.23 -16.29
CA ARG A 46 8.19 -4.35 -16.95
C ARG A 46 9.71 -4.22 -16.86
N THR A 47 10.21 -3.00 -16.67
CA THR A 47 11.64 -2.70 -16.57
C THR A 47 12.12 -2.75 -15.12
N MET A 48 11.26 -2.34 -14.18
CA MET A 48 11.51 -2.36 -12.74
C MET A 48 10.48 -3.25 -11.98
N PRO A 49 10.40 -4.56 -12.28
CA PRO A 49 9.37 -5.44 -11.74
C PRO A 49 9.38 -5.53 -10.21
N PHE A 50 10.53 -5.48 -9.54
CA PHE A 50 10.56 -5.61 -8.08
C PHE A 50 10.03 -4.36 -7.38
N THR A 51 10.49 -3.19 -7.82
CA THR A 51 10.03 -1.91 -7.28
C THR A 51 8.53 -1.72 -7.50
N PHE A 52 8.03 -2.02 -8.70
CA PHE A 52 6.60 -1.90 -8.99
C PHE A 52 5.74 -3.01 -8.38
N ALA A 53 6.27 -4.21 -8.17
CA ALA A 53 5.57 -5.26 -7.40
C ALA A 53 5.37 -4.82 -5.94
N ALA A 54 6.42 -4.31 -5.30
CA ALA A 54 6.33 -3.75 -3.95
C ALA A 54 5.37 -2.53 -3.89
N PHE A 55 5.40 -1.66 -4.90
CA PHE A 55 4.44 -0.55 -5.02
C PHE A 55 3.01 -1.07 -5.14
N GLY A 56 2.77 -2.11 -5.94
CA GLY A 56 1.46 -2.74 -6.10
C GLY A 56 0.96 -3.36 -4.79
N ILE A 57 1.80 -4.10 -4.07
CA ILE A 57 1.48 -4.68 -2.77
C ILE A 57 1.13 -3.58 -1.75
N ALA A 58 1.94 -2.53 -1.66
CA ALA A 58 1.69 -1.42 -0.75
C ALA A 58 0.43 -0.63 -1.13
N SER A 59 0.18 -0.46 -2.43
CA SER A 59 -1.05 0.15 -2.96
C SER A 59 -2.29 -0.66 -2.60
N LEU A 60 -2.24 -1.99 -2.77
CA LEU A 60 -3.32 -2.89 -2.35
C LEU A 60 -3.54 -2.84 -0.84
N SER A 61 -2.47 -2.71 -0.05
CA SER A 61 -2.57 -2.56 1.42
C SER A 61 -3.20 -1.23 1.82
N MET A 62 -2.93 -0.13 1.10
CA MET A 62 -3.61 1.16 1.26
C MET A 62 -5.08 1.13 0.87
N ILE A 63 -5.39 0.50 -0.27
CA ILE A 63 -6.77 0.32 -0.73
C ILE A 63 -7.54 -0.52 0.28
N GLY A 64 -6.91 -1.58 0.78
CA GLY A 64 -7.54 -2.61 1.59
C GLY A 64 -8.29 -3.61 0.73
N ALA A 65 -7.67 -4.08 -0.35
CA ALA A 65 -8.22 -5.14 -1.21
C ALA A 65 -7.73 -6.53 -0.75
N PRO A 66 -8.56 -7.60 -0.87
CA PRO A 66 -8.17 -8.97 -0.54
C PRO A 66 -7.16 -9.45 -1.59
N PRO A 67 -5.84 -9.41 -1.30
CA PRO A 67 -5.12 -10.40 -0.48
C PRO A 67 -4.16 -9.79 0.58
N VAL A 68 -4.34 -8.51 0.96
CA VAL A 68 -3.43 -7.80 1.87
C VAL A 68 -4.12 -7.17 3.09
N ALA A 69 -3.31 -6.97 4.11
CA ALA A 69 -3.54 -6.37 5.42
C ALA A 69 -4.68 -5.35 5.56
N GLY A 70 -4.78 -4.39 4.64
CA GLY A 70 -5.75 -3.30 4.72
C GLY A 70 -7.21 -3.76 4.59
N PHE A 71 -7.47 -4.90 3.94
CA PHE A 71 -8.82 -5.45 3.82
C PHE A 71 -9.35 -5.92 5.17
N VAL A 72 -8.54 -6.69 5.92
CA VAL A 72 -8.94 -7.25 7.21
C VAL A 72 -9.22 -6.15 8.23
N THR A 73 -8.41 -5.09 8.26
CA THR A 73 -8.63 -3.97 9.19
C THR A 73 -9.85 -3.13 8.80
N LYS A 74 -10.04 -2.81 7.52
CA LYS A 74 -11.22 -2.06 7.08
C LYS A 74 -12.50 -2.86 7.21
N TRP A 75 -12.47 -4.17 6.97
CA TRP A 75 -13.62 -5.06 7.18
C TRP A 75 -14.02 -5.08 8.65
N LYS A 76 -13.07 -5.19 9.57
CA LYS A 76 -13.35 -5.12 11.02
C LYS A 76 -13.91 -3.75 11.45
N LEU A 77 -13.42 -2.65 10.86
CA LEU A 77 -14.00 -1.32 11.09
C LEU A 77 -15.43 -1.21 10.54
N LEU A 78 -15.69 -1.79 9.36
CA LEU A 78 -17.00 -1.78 8.72
C LEU A 78 -18.03 -2.60 9.51
N VAL A 79 -17.69 -3.84 9.88
CA VAL A 79 -18.53 -4.69 10.74
C VAL A 79 -18.77 -4.02 12.10
N GLY A 80 -17.72 -3.49 12.72
CA GLY A 80 -17.85 -2.78 14.00
C GLY A 80 -18.70 -1.52 13.92
N THR A 81 -18.82 -0.87 12.75
CA THR A 81 -19.73 0.27 12.54
C THR A 81 -21.16 -0.19 12.28
N MET A 82 -21.36 -1.34 11.63
CA MET A 82 -22.69 -1.92 11.37
C MET A 82 -23.35 -2.48 12.65
N GLU A 83 -22.57 -2.86 13.65
CA GLU A 83 -23.06 -3.31 14.96
C GLU A 83 -23.42 -2.14 15.91
N MET A 84 -23.07 -0.90 15.57
CA MET A 84 -23.43 0.29 16.35
C MET A 84 -24.79 0.84 15.91
N GLU A 85 -25.52 1.47 16.84
CA GLU A 85 -26.82 2.11 16.57
C GLU A 85 -26.75 3.07 15.37
N SER A 86 -27.89 3.28 14.70
CA SER A 86 -28.10 4.00 13.43
C SER A 86 -27.50 5.41 13.32
N HIS A 87 -26.96 5.97 14.40
CA HIS A 87 -26.35 7.30 14.47
C HIS A 87 -24.93 7.39 13.85
N TYR A 88 -24.28 6.26 13.52
CA TYR A 88 -22.90 6.25 13.01
C TYR A 88 -22.76 5.99 11.50
N ILE A 89 -23.87 6.06 10.75
CA ILE A 89 -23.87 5.83 9.30
C ILE A 89 -22.92 6.79 8.53
N GLY A 90 -22.69 7.99 9.07
CA GLY A 90 -21.73 8.94 8.50
C GLY A 90 -20.29 8.43 8.50
N ILE A 91 -19.87 7.69 9.53
CA ILE A 91 -18.52 7.11 9.62
C ILE A 91 -18.35 6.02 8.56
N LEU A 92 -19.39 5.20 8.35
CA LEU A 92 -19.40 4.18 7.30
C LEU A 92 -19.22 4.81 5.91
N LEU A 93 -19.96 5.88 5.60
CA LEU A 93 -19.83 6.59 4.32
C LEU A 93 -18.43 7.17 4.12
N VAL A 94 -17.83 7.75 5.15
CA VAL A 94 -16.46 8.28 5.09
C VAL A 94 -15.44 7.17 4.84
N LEU A 95 -15.59 6.00 5.50
CA LEU A 95 -14.71 4.85 5.31
C LEU A 95 -14.81 4.28 3.88
N LEU A 96 -16.03 4.19 3.34
CA LEU A 96 -16.27 3.76 1.96
C LEU A 96 -15.70 4.77 0.96
N ALA A 97 -15.96 6.07 1.15
CA ALA A 97 -15.43 7.12 0.29
C ALA A 97 -13.90 7.16 0.30
N SER A 98 -13.26 7.04 1.48
CA SER A 98 -11.80 6.96 1.61
C SER A 98 -11.23 5.76 0.84
N THR A 99 -11.91 4.62 0.90
CA THR A 99 -11.51 3.41 0.17
C THR A 99 -11.65 3.60 -1.33
N LEU A 100 -12.76 4.18 -1.79
CA LEU A 100 -12.99 4.46 -3.20
C LEU A 100 -11.96 5.44 -3.75
N LEU A 101 -11.63 6.49 -2.99
CA LEU A 101 -10.55 7.42 -3.34
C LEU A 101 -9.22 6.68 -3.44
N ASN A 102 -8.85 5.83 -2.47
CA ASN A 102 -7.63 5.01 -2.54
C ASN A 102 -7.54 4.17 -3.81
N VAL A 103 -8.64 3.55 -4.23
CA VAL A 103 -8.69 2.83 -5.52
C VAL A 103 -8.47 3.79 -6.68
N ALA A 104 -9.19 4.93 -6.69
CA ALA A 104 -9.18 5.87 -7.79
C ALA A 104 -7.80 6.46 -8.10
N TYR A 105 -6.93 6.67 -7.10
CA TYR A 105 -5.59 7.21 -7.37
C TYR A 105 -4.48 6.14 -7.46
N PHE A 106 -4.54 5.02 -6.73
CA PHE A 106 -3.48 4.00 -6.81
C PHE A 106 -3.67 2.98 -7.95
N ALA A 107 -4.90 2.60 -8.27
CA ALA A 107 -5.16 1.59 -9.29
C ALA A 107 -4.71 2.04 -10.69
N PRO A 108 -4.98 3.29 -11.15
CA PRO A 108 -4.50 3.75 -12.45
C PRO A 108 -2.98 3.82 -12.54
N VAL A 109 -2.29 4.18 -11.45
CA VAL A 109 -0.81 4.24 -11.41
C VAL A 109 -0.22 2.84 -11.60
N THR A 110 -0.69 1.88 -10.80
CA THR A 110 -0.24 0.48 -10.88
C THR A 110 -0.59 -0.13 -12.23
N TYR A 111 -1.80 0.12 -12.74
CA TYR A 111 -2.22 -0.38 -14.05
C TYR A 111 -1.38 0.20 -15.19
N ARG A 112 -1.19 1.52 -15.22
CA ARG A 112 -0.35 2.18 -16.25
C ARG A 112 1.09 1.69 -16.19
N ALA A 113 1.64 1.45 -15.01
CA ALA A 113 2.99 0.94 -14.88
C ALA A 113 3.19 -0.44 -15.54
N PHE A 114 2.25 -1.37 -15.39
CA PHE A 114 2.39 -2.75 -15.90
C PHE A 114 1.76 -2.98 -17.30
N PHE A 115 0.61 -2.36 -17.56
CA PHE A 115 -0.22 -2.57 -18.75
C PHE A 115 -0.21 -1.38 -19.72
N GLY A 116 0.34 -0.24 -19.30
CA GLY A 116 0.53 0.90 -20.19
C GLY A 116 1.51 0.62 -21.31
N LYS A 117 1.25 1.19 -22.49
CA LYS A 117 2.23 1.19 -23.59
C LYS A 117 3.32 2.21 -23.26
N ARG A 118 4.56 1.86 -23.59
CA ARG A 118 5.69 2.79 -23.48
C ARG A 118 5.43 4.00 -24.38
N PRO A 119 5.76 5.23 -23.95
CA PRO A 119 5.67 6.41 -24.82
C PRO A 119 6.46 6.19 -26.11
N GLU A 120 5.90 6.57 -27.26
CA GLU A 120 6.58 6.46 -28.56
C GLU A 120 7.85 7.33 -28.55
N GLY A 121 8.99 6.73 -28.88
CA GLY A 121 10.29 7.40 -28.88
C GLY A 121 11.09 7.29 -27.57
N GLU A 122 10.49 6.83 -26.46
CA GLU A 122 11.26 6.49 -25.25
C GLU A 122 11.76 5.05 -25.31
N VAL A 123 13.01 4.89 -25.75
CA VAL A 123 13.75 3.67 -25.50
C VAL A 123 14.30 3.78 -24.08
N TYR A 124 13.77 2.99 -23.14
CA TYR A 124 14.38 2.79 -21.81
C TYR A 124 15.70 2.00 -21.93
N GLU A 125 16.52 2.30 -22.92
CA GLU A 125 17.83 1.70 -23.14
C GLU A 125 18.74 2.10 -21.98
N GLY A 126 19.11 1.11 -21.17
CA GLY A 126 19.96 1.30 -19.99
C GLY A 126 19.22 1.52 -18.68
N VAL A 127 17.91 1.77 -18.68
CA VAL A 127 17.13 1.76 -17.43
C VAL A 127 16.99 0.31 -16.97
N LYS A 128 17.53 0.01 -15.80
CA LYS A 128 17.42 -1.28 -15.13
C LYS A 128 16.66 -1.09 -13.83
N GLU A 129 16.43 -2.18 -13.11
CA GLU A 129 15.95 -2.12 -11.73
C GLU A 129 16.82 -1.15 -10.90
N ALA A 130 16.22 -0.55 -9.87
CA ALA A 130 16.94 0.32 -8.95
C ALA A 130 18.11 -0.44 -8.30
N PRO A 131 19.17 0.27 -7.83
CA PRO A 131 20.27 -0.35 -7.13
C PRO A 131 19.78 -1.24 -5.98
N LEU A 132 20.45 -2.37 -5.75
CA LEU A 132 20.05 -3.33 -4.70
C LEU A 132 19.95 -2.67 -3.32
N ALA A 133 20.77 -1.65 -3.05
CA ALA A 133 20.71 -0.86 -1.83
C ALA A 133 19.36 -0.16 -1.59
N MET A 134 18.56 0.08 -2.64
CA MET A 134 17.20 0.62 -2.55
C MET A 134 16.13 -0.47 -2.60
N VAL A 135 16.32 -1.48 -3.46
CA VAL A 135 15.35 -2.58 -3.63
C VAL A 135 15.24 -3.42 -2.35
N VAL A 136 16.34 -3.69 -1.65
CA VAL A 136 16.34 -4.49 -0.43
C VAL A 136 15.46 -3.86 0.67
N PRO A 137 15.64 -2.58 1.05
CA PRO A 137 14.74 -1.90 1.98
C PRO A 137 13.28 -1.87 1.53
N ILE A 138 13.02 -1.67 0.24
CA ILE A 138 11.66 -1.68 -0.34
C ILE A 138 10.99 -3.04 -0.10
N MET A 139 11.69 -4.12 -0.45
CA MET A 139 11.16 -5.47 -0.32
C MET A 139 10.94 -5.85 1.14
N ILE A 140 11.86 -5.48 2.04
CA ILE A 140 11.70 -5.69 3.48
C ILE A 140 10.46 -4.96 3.99
N ALA A 141 10.30 -3.67 3.66
CA ALA A 141 9.14 -2.89 4.08
C ALA A 141 7.81 -3.44 3.53
N ALA A 142 7.81 -3.88 2.27
CA ALA A 142 6.66 -4.53 1.64
C ALA A 142 6.28 -5.84 2.33
N ILE A 143 7.27 -6.70 2.62
CA ILE A 143 7.05 -7.97 3.34
C ILE A 143 6.50 -7.71 4.74
N ILE A 144 7.06 -6.73 5.47
CA ILE A 144 6.57 -6.37 6.80
C ILE A 144 5.12 -5.91 6.73
N SER A 145 4.75 -5.05 5.76
CA SER A 145 3.34 -4.63 5.60
C SER A 145 2.40 -5.82 5.34
N VAL A 146 2.81 -6.76 4.49
CA VAL A 146 2.01 -7.97 4.21
C VAL A 146 1.85 -8.82 5.47
N VAL A 147 2.96 -9.10 6.18
CA VAL A 147 2.95 -9.90 7.42
C VAL A 147 2.05 -9.26 8.48
N ILE A 148 2.15 -7.94 8.67
CA ILE A 148 1.40 -7.22 9.70
C ILE A 148 -0.10 -7.41 9.56
N GLY A 149 -0.65 -7.45 8.34
CA GLY A 149 -2.10 -7.67 8.23
C GLY A 149 -2.56 -8.99 7.66
N MET A 150 -1.66 -9.90 7.26
CA MET A 150 -1.99 -11.32 7.29
C MET A 150 -2.08 -11.83 8.74
N TYR A 151 -1.18 -11.34 9.61
CA TYR A 151 -1.07 -11.76 11.01
C TYR A 151 -1.18 -10.55 11.96
N PRO A 152 -2.38 -9.93 12.08
CA PRO A 152 -2.58 -8.79 12.98
C PRO A 152 -2.28 -9.12 14.44
N ASP A 153 -2.42 -10.40 14.83
CA ASP A 153 -2.09 -10.88 16.18
C ASP A 153 -0.59 -10.79 16.50
N PHE A 154 0.29 -10.87 15.49
CA PHE A 154 1.73 -10.66 15.68
C PHE A 154 2.00 -9.25 16.19
N MET A 155 1.39 -8.24 15.56
CA MET A 155 1.50 -6.85 16.04
C MET A 155 0.79 -6.64 17.37
N MET A 156 -0.34 -7.29 17.60
CA MET A 156 -1.03 -7.20 18.89
C MET A 156 -0.16 -7.72 20.04
N ASN A 157 0.53 -8.83 19.82
CA ASN A 157 1.44 -9.43 20.79
C ASN A 157 2.68 -8.55 21.02
N PHE A 158 3.21 -7.93 19.96
CA PHE A 158 4.29 -6.95 20.08
C PHE A 158 3.86 -5.73 20.89
N VAL A 159 2.69 -5.15 20.61
CA VAL A 159 2.15 -4.02 21.36
C VAL A 159 1.98 -4.38 22.83
N LYS A 160 1.34 -5.51 23.14
CA LYS A 160 1.17 -5.99 24.51
C LYS A 160 2.51 -6.18 25.23
N ALA A 161 3.51 -6.75 24.55
CA ALA A 161 4.84 -6.95 25.12
C ALA A 161 5.55 -5.62 25.47
N VAL A 162 5.26 -4.54 24.74
CA VAL A 162 5.86 -3.21 24.98
C VAL A 162 5.06 -2.39 25.99
N THR A 163 3.74 -2.53 26.02
CA THR A 163 2.87 -1.74 26.91
C THR A 163 2.63 -2.36 28.28
N GLY A 164 3.03 -3.63 28.50
CA GLY A 164 2.78 -4.37 29.73
C GLY A 164 1.44 -5.09 29.73
#